data_AF-T1ECM4-F1
#
_entry.id   AF-T1ECM4-F1
#
_cell.length_a   1.000
_cell.length_b   1.000
_cell.length_c   1.000
_cell.angle_alpha   90.00
_cell.angle_beta   90.00
_cell.angle_gamma   90.00
#
_symmetry.space_group_name_H-M   'P 1'
#
loop_
_entity.id
_entity.type
_entity.pdbx_description
1 polymer ?
#
loop_
_entity_poly.entity_id
_entity_poly.type
_entity_poly.pdbx_seq_one_letter_code
_entity_poly.pdbx_strand_id
1 'polypeptide(L)'
;MRYKLKILTNHKTYEYVLRDIPMYDWDSILGFDASQETLRRELNSLPILKRISTLMISQSFFDEFYEIISTNREHAFLYKYQLPTIFFAVQYALVEKIEGFKEPSLVYVESFQDSGGTFVKYPHIDDRWNYNDLVSVGK
;
A
#
# COMPACT_ATOMS: atom_id res chain seq x y z
N MET A 1 -3.97 7.24 11.55
CA MET A 1 -4.75 5.96 11.59
C MET A 1 -3.85 4.84 11.10
N ARG A 2 -3.89 3.64 11.69
CA ARG A 2 -3.04 2.52 11.24
C ARG A 2 -3.85 1.51 10.43
N TYR A 3 -3.19 0.87 9.48
CA TYR A 3 -3.77 -0.12 8.59
C TYR A 3 -2.87 -1.36 8.50
N LYS A 4 -3.42 -2.53 8.15
CA LYS A 4 -2.61 -3.68 7.73
C LYS A 4 -2.57 -3.76 6.22
N LEU A 5 -1.39 -3.59 5.65
CA LEU A 5 -1.08 -3.85 4.25
C LEU A 5 -0.76 -5.34 4.08
N LYS A 6 -1.33 -5.98 3.07
CA LYS A 6 -1.02 -7.34 2.63
C LYS A 6 -0.43 -7.32 1.24
N ILE A 7 0.59 -8.14 1.02
CA ILE A 7 1.18 -8.40 -0.30
C ILE A 7 1.15 -9.90 -0.54
N LEU A 8 0.31 -10.32 -1.48
CA LEU A 8 0.16 -11.72 -1.86
C LEU A 8 1.27 -12.10 -2.84
N THR A 9 1.87 -13.26 -2.62
CA THR A 9 2.80 -13.89 -3.57
C THR A 9 2.45 -15.36 -3.73
N ASN A 10 3.04 -16.01 -4.72
CA ASN A 10 2.92 -17.46 -4.92
C ASN A 10 3.39 -18.30 -3.72
N HIS A 11 4.27 -17.77 -2.87
CA HIS A 11 4.87 -18.51 -1.76
C HIS A 11 4.27 -18.19 -0.40
N LYS A 12 3.97 -16.91 -0.14
CA LYS A 12 3.41 -16.44 1.13
C LYS A 12 2.72 -15.09 0.98
N THR A 13 1.97 -14.72 2.02
CA THR A 13 1.46 -13.37 2.20
C THR A 13 2.39 -12.60 3.12
N TYR A 14 2.87 -11.44 2.67
CA TYR A 14 3.62 -10.50 3.50
C TYR A 14 2.64 -9.52 4.16
N GLU A 15 2.92 -9.14 5.40
CA GLU A 15 2.05 -8.27 6.18
C GLU A 15 2.86 -7.11 6.76
N TYR A 16 2.31 -5.89 6.65
CA TYR A 16 2.96 -4.69 7.15
C TYR A 16 1.93 -3.80 7.86
N VAL A 17 2.37 -3.12 8.91
CA VAL A 17 1.58 -2.03 9.51
C VAL A 17 1.89 -0.75 8.76
N LEU A 18 0.85 -0.16 8.19
CA LEU A 18 0.91 1.13 7.51
C LEU A 18 0.38 2.21 8.45
N ARG A 19 1.04 3.37 8.48
CA ARG A 19 0.59 4.57 9.18
C ARG A 19 0.64 5.78 8.25
N ASP A 20 -0.18 6.76 8.54
CA ASP A 20 -0.05 8.11 7.99
C ASP A 20 1.27 8.75 8.42
N ILE A 21 1.77 9.67 7.59
CA ILE A 21 2.97 10.46 7.89
C ILE A 21 2.54 11.72 8.66
N PRO A 22 3.20 12.04 9.80
CA PRO A 22 3.00 13.31 10.48
C PRO A 22 3.26 14.52 9.57
N MET A 23 2.50 15.60 9.75
CA MET A 23 2.58 16.79 8.89
C MET A 23 4.01 17.37 8.75
N TYR A 24 4.79 17.35 9.83
CA TYR A 24 6.19 17.82 9.78
C TYR A 24 7.09 16.97 8.86
N ASP A 25 7.00 15.65 8.97
CA ASP A 25 7.75 14.73 8.11
C ASP A 25 7.27 14.83 6.65
N TRP A 26 5.98 15.10 6.47
CA TRP A 26 5.36 15.31 5.17
C TRP A 26 5.91 16.54 4.44
N ASP A 27 5.96 17.68 5.13
CA ASP A 27 6.50 18.93 4.59
C ASP A 27 7.99 18.80 4.21
N SER A 28 8.75 17.97 4.93
CA SER A 28 10.17 17.67 4.62
C SER A 28 10.38 16.88 3.33
N ILE A 29 9.33 16.20 2.84
CA ILE A 29 9.38 15.41 1.60
C ILE A 29 8.89 16.23 0.42
N LEU A 30 7.75 16.92 0.56
CA LEU A 30 7.06 17.57 -0.56
C LEU A 30 7.19 19.10 -0.59
N GLY A 31 7.73 19.70 0.47
CA GLY A 31 7.69 21.14 0.68
C GLY A 31 6.42 21.59 1.40
N PHE A 32 6.47 22.81 1.93
CA PHE A 32 5.35 23.41 2.65
C PHE A 32 4.15 23.63 1.71
N ASP A 33 2.95 23.29 2.18
CA ASP A 33 1.67 23.45 1.43
C ASP A 33 1.57 22.62 0.14
N ALA A 34 2.19 21.43 0.14
CA ALA A 34 2.13 20.53 -1.01
C ALA A 34 0.70 20.02 -1.29
N SER A 35 0.24 20.25 -2.52
CA SER A 35 -1.09 19.83 -2.97
C SER A 35 -1.20 18.31 -3.17
N GLN A 36 -2.44 17.78 -3.27
CA GLN A 36 -2.69 16.39 -3.67
C GLN A 36 -2.05 16.03 -5.01
N GLU A 37 -2.03 16.96 -5.97
CA GLU A 37 -1.38 16.79 -7.26
C GLU A 37 0.13 16.62 -7.14
N THR A 38 0.75 17.42 -6.25
CA THR A 38 2.18 17.29 -5.92
C THR A 38 2.47 15.89 -5.40
N LEU A 39 1.69 15.40 -4.43
CA LEU A 39 1.88 14.03 -3.93
C LEU A 39 1.75 12.99 -5.03
N ARG A 40 0.71 13.07 -5.87
CA ARG A 40 0.51 12.10 -6.95
C ARG A 40 1.70 12.05 -7.90
N ARG A 41 2.27 13.21 -8.24
CA ARG A 41 3.48 13.28 -9.06
C ARG A 41 4.68 12.67 -8.35
N GLU A 42 4.94 13.06 -7.11
CA GLU A 42 6.12 12.62 -6.36
C GLU A 42 6.08 11.14 -5.99
N LEU A 43 4.91 10.53 -5.80
CA LEU A 43 4.78 9.08 -5.59
C LEU A 43 5.22 8.24 -6.79
N ASN A 44 5.35 8.83 -7.98
CA ASN A 44 5.96 8.18 -9.15
C ASN A 44 7.50 8.28 -9.16
N SER A 45 8.10 9.07 -8.26
CA SER A 45 9.55 9.22 -8.11
C SER A 45 10.09 8.15 -7.14
N LEU A 46 11.02 7.31 -7.62
CA LEU A 46 11.59 6.21 -6.80
C LEU A 46 12.24 6.69 -5.49
N PRO A 47 13.07 7.75 -5.47
CA PRO A 47 13.64 8.27 -4.23
C PRO A 47 12.56 8.71 -3.22
N ILE A 48 11.49 9.35 -3.70
CA ILE A 48 10.40 9.81 -2.85
C ILE A 48 9.58 8.62 -2.34
N LEU A 49 9.25 7.65 -3.19
CA LEU A 49 8.52 6.45 -2.80
C LEU A 49 9.30 5.65 -1.73
N LYS A 50 10.62 5.54 -1.86
CA LYS A 50 11.48 4.94 -0.82
C LYS A 50 11.40 5.70 0.50
N ARG A 51 11.44 7.04 0.47
CA ARG A 51 11.36 7.88 1.67
C ARG A 51 9.98 7.82 2.34
N ILE A 52 8.90 7.88 1.56
CA ILE A 52 7.52 7.78 2.05
C ILE A 52 7.28 6.40 2.66
N SER A 53 7.64 5.33 1.96
CA SER A 53 7.46 3.97 2.49
C SER A 53 8.25 3.73 3.78
N THR A 54 9.44 4.32 3.90
CA THR A 54 10.24 4.30 5.13
C THR A 54 9.47 4.86 6.32
N LEU A 55 8.76 5.97 6.11
CA LEU A 55 8.01 6.66 7.15
C LEU A 55 6.69 5.96 7.46
N MET A 56 5.98 5.50 6.43
CA MET A 56 4.67 4.85 6.55
C MET A 56 4.74 3.41 7.07
N ILE A 57 5.86 2.69 6.85
CA ILE A 57 6.00 1.28 7.19
C ILE A 57 7.27 1.03 8.00
N SER A 58 8.42 0.97 7.33
CA SER A 58 9.72 0.66 7.93
C SER A 58 10.85 0.98 6.93
N GLN A 59 12.05 1.19 7.45
CA GLN A 59 13.25 1.45 6.63
C GLN A 59 13.57 0.32 5.64
N SER A 60 13.30 -0.94 6.01
CA SER A 60 13.59 -2.11 5.16
C SER A 60 12.52 -2.39 4.11
N PHE A 61 11.30 -1.86 4.28
CA PHE A 61 10.15 -2.23 3.47
C PHE A 61 10.40 -2.07 1.98
N PHE A 62 11.01 -0.95 1.55
CA PHE A 62 11.16 -0.70 0.12
C PHE A 62 12.09 -1.71 -0.54
N ASP A 63 13.17 -2.09 0.15
CA ASP A 63 14.13 -3.06 -0.37
C ASP A 63 13.49 -4.47 -0.40
N GLU A 64 12.75 -4.87 0.65
CA GLU A 64 11.95 -6.10 0.67
C GLU A 64 10.87 -6.12 -0.43
N PHE A 65 10.21 -4.99 -0.68
CA PHE A 65 9.21 -4.85 -1.74
C PHE A 65 9.82 -5.07 -3.13
N TYR A 66 11.05 -4.59 -3.34
CA TYR A 66 11.78 -4.85 -4.58
C TYR A 66 12.15 -6.32 -4.75
N GLU A 67 12.54 -7.01 -3.66
CA GLU A 67 12.77 -8.47 -3.69
C GLU A 67 11.49 -9.24 -4.03
N ILE A 68 10.35 -8.85 -3.44
CA ILE A 68 9.03 -9.42 -3.77
C ILE A 68 8.72 -9.26 -5.25
N ILE A 69 8.88 -8.05 -5.80
CA ILE A 69 8.66 -7.76 -7.21
C ILE A 69 9.60 -8.58 -8.10
N SER A 70 10.88 -8.67 -7.72
CA SER A 70 11.88 -9.41 -8.50
C SER A 70 11.52 -10.91 -8.58
N THR A 71 11.00 -11.48 -7.49
CA THR A 71 10.58 -12.88 -7.42
C THR A 71 9.27 -13.13 -8.17
N ASN A 72 8.39 -12.13 -8.28
CA ASN A 72 7.09 -12.22 -8.95
C ASN A 72 7.07 -11.37 -10.24
N ARG A 73 8.17 -11.41 -11.01
CA ARG A 73 8.44 -10.46 -12.11
C ARG A 73 7.34 -10.41 -13.17
N GLU A 74 6.67 -11.52 -13.43
CA GLU A 74 5.56 -11.62 -14.39
C GLU A 74 4.36 -10.72 -14.02
N HIS A 75 4.17 -10.45 -12.73
CA HIS A 75 3.09 -9.60 -12.21
C HIS A 75 3.61 -8.29 -11.61
N ALA A 76 4.88 -7.94 -11.84
CA ALA A 76 5.55 -6.77 -11.29
C ALA A 76 4.74 -5.46 -11.46
N PHE A 77 4.05 -5.31 -12.59
CA PHE A 77 3.21 -4.14 -12.86
C PHE A 77 2.07 -3.98 -11.86
N LEU A 78 1.40 -5.08 -11.47
CA LEU A 78 0.28 -5.06 -10.53
C LEU A 78 0.74 -4.57 -9.15
N TYR A 79 1.89 -5.05 -8.67
CA TYR A 79 2.47 -4.58 -7.41
C TYR A 79 2.83 -3.09 -7.46
N LYS A 80 3.54 -2.68 -8.52
CA LYS A 80 4.04 -1.30 -8.68
C LYS A 80 2.93 -0.27 -8.81
N TYR A 81 1.82 -0.62 -9.46
CA TYR A 81 0.70 0.30 -9.65
C TYR A 81 -0.06 0.57 -8.35
N GLN A 82 -0.20 -0.45 -7.51
CA GLN A 82 -1.07 -0.37 -6.34
C GLN A 82 -0.43 0.28 -5.13
N LEU A 83 0.87 0.06 -4.91
CA LEU A 83 1.55 0.60 -3.72
C LEU A 83 1.47 2.15 -3.63
N PRO A 84 1.80 2.93 -4.68
CA PRO A 84 1.65 4.38 -4.66
C PRO A 84 0.21 4.83 -4.38
N THR A 85 -0.77 4.14 -4.98
CA THR A 85 -2.19 4.46 -4.83
C THR A 85 -2.64 4.26 -3.38
N ILE A 86 -2.20 3.19 -2.72
CA ILE A 86 -2.49 2.92 -1.31
C ILE A 86 -1.85 3.98 -0.41
N PHE A 87 -0.59 4.35 -0.64
CA PHE A 87 0.07 5.40 0.14
C PHE A 87 -0.67 6.73 0.03
N PHE A 88 -1.06 7.12 -1.19
CA PHE A 88 -1.87 8.31 -1.42
C PHE A 88 -3.18 8.26 -0.62
N ALA A 89 -3.90 7.14 -0.73
CA ALA A 89 -5.19 6.99 -0.09
C ALA A 89 -5.11 7.02 1.44
N VAL A 90 -4.05 6.44 2.01
CA VAL A 90 -3.85 6.39 3.46
C VAL A 90 -3.50 7.77 4.00
N GLN A 91 -2.63 8.51 3.32
CA GLN A 91 -2.28 9.87 3.73
C GLN A 91 -3.49 10.81 3.78
N TYR A 92 -4.44 10.64 2.85
CA TYR A 92 -5.64 11.49 2.75
C TYR A 92 -6.91 10.88 3.34
N ALA A 93 -6.81 9.77 4.08
CA ALA A 93 -7.96 9.05 4.65
C ALA A 93 -9.06 8.74 3.60
N LEU A 94 -8.64 8.26 2.43
CA LEU A 94 -9.49 7.91 1.29
C LEU A 94 -9.64 6.39 1.08
N VAL A 95 -9.01 5.55 1.90
CA VAL A 95 -8.99 4.08 1.73
C VAL A 95 -10.40 3.51 1.50
N GLU A 96 -11.38 3.93 2.30
CA GLU A 96 -12.76 3.44 2.21
C GLU A 96 -13.59 4.11 1.10
N LYS A 97 -13.09 5.21 0.53
CA LYS A 97 -13.78 6.03 -0.48
C LYS A 97 -13.41 5.63 -1.91
N ILE A 98 -12.31 4.90 -2.10
CA ILE A 98 -11.85 4.47 -3.41
C ILE A 98 -12.45 3.09 -3.70
N GLU A 99 -13.45 3.03 -4.59
CA GLU A 99 -14.13 1.78 -4.93
C GLU A 99 -13.17 0.67 -5.40
N GLY A 100 -12.12 1.03 -6.15
CA GLY A 100 -11.12 0.06 -6.61
C GLY A 100 -10.38 -0.67 -5.49
N PHE A 101 -10.44 -0.20 -4.24
CA PHE A 101 -9.85 -0.90 -3.10
C PHE A 101 -10.76 -1.98 -2.50
N LYS A 102 -12.02 -2.06 -2.95
CA LYS A 102 -12.94 -3.13 -2.59
C LYS A 102 -12.81 -4.34 -3.51
N GLU A 103 -12.01 -4.24 -4.57
CA GLU A 103 -11.76 -5.30 -5.54
C GLU A 103 -10.51 -6.11 -5.18
N PRO A 104 -10.53 -7.45 -5.35
CA PRO A 104 -9.39 -8.31 -5.08
C PRO A 104 -8.09 -7.87 -5.76
N SER A 105 -6.98 -7.91 -5.00
CA SER A 105 -5.68 -7.42 -5.47
C SER A 105 -4.49 -8.14 -4.80
N LEU A 106 -3.34 -8.17 -5.50
CA LEU A 106 -2.06 -8.66 -4.98
C LEU A 106 -1.46 -7.74 -3.89
N VAL A 107 -1.82 -6.47 -3.84
CA VAL A 107 -1.38 -5.51 -2.81
C VAL A 107 -2.60 -4.79 -2.29
N TYR A 108 -2.92 -4.91 -1.01
CA TYR A 108 -4.18 -4.36 -0.50
C TYR A 108 -4.15 -4.05 0.99
N VAL A 109 -5.13 -3.26 1.43
CA VAL A 109 -5.34 -2.95 2.84
C VAL A 109 -6.40 -3.90 3.41
N GLU A 110 -5.98 -4.80 4.30
CA GLU A 110 -6.87 -5.82 4.89
C GLU A 110 -7.75 -5.26 6.02
N SER A 111 -7.17 -4.41 6.86
CA SER A 111 -7.80 -3.95 8.09
C SER A 111 -7.35 -2.56 8.47
N PHE A 112 -8.17 -1.89 9.30
CA PHE A 112 -7.84 -0.63 9.96
C PHE A 112 -7.79 -0.83 11.47
N GLN A 113 -7.01 0.01 12.16
CA GLN A 113 -6.95 0.02 13.60
C GLN A 113 -8.07 0.90 14.16
N ASP A 114 -8.92 0.32 15.01
CA ASP A 114 -9.96 1.05 15.73
C ASP A 114 -9.41 1.90 16.89
N SER A 115 -10.29 2.64 17.57
CA SER A 115 -9.92 3.47 18.72
C SER A 115 -9.35 2.69 19.91
N GLY A 116 -9.63 1.39 20.00
CA GLY A 116 -9.10 0.49 21.03
C GLY A 116 -7.76 -0.14 20.66
N GLY A 117 -7.21 0.17 19.49
CA GLY A 117 -5.95 -0.40 19.00
C GLY A 117 -6.10 -1.76 18.33
N THR A 118 -7.32 -2.26 18.15
CA THR A 118 -7.59 -3.56 17.53
C THR A 118 -7.71 -3.39 16.02
N PHE A 119 -7.12 -4.31 15.25
CA PHE A 119 -7.28 -4.31 13.79
C PHE A 119 -8.59 -4.99 13.39
N VAL A 120 -9.46 -4.24 12.74
CA VAL A 120 -10.77 -4.68 12.24
C VAL A 120 -10.67 -4.92 10.73
N LYS A 121 -10.90 -6.18 10.31
CA LYS A 121 -10.87 -6.59 8.90
C LYS A 121 -12.03 -5.97 8.12
N TYR A 122 -11.76 -5.50 6.90
CA TYR A 122 -12.81 -5.01 6.02
C TYR A 122 -13.75 -6.15 5.57
N PRO A 123 -15.08 -5.93 5.57
CA PRO A 123 -16.06 -6.99 5.32
C PRO A 123 -16.08 -7.51 3.89
N HIS A 124 -15.57 -6.75 2.91
CA HIS A 124 -15.51 -7.15 1.50
C HIS A 124 -14.35 -8.11 1.20
N ILE A 125 -13.46 -8.36 2.16
CA ILE A 125 -12.29 -9.21 1.96
C ILE A 125 -12.62 -10.65 2.32
N ASP A 126 -12.79 -11.47 1.30
CA ASP A 126 -13.14 -12.89 1.37
C ASP A 126 -12.02 -13.79 0.80
N ASP A 127 -12.32 -15.07 0.60
CA ASP A 127 -11.34 -16.07 0.17
C ASP A 127 -10.80 -15.84 -1.25
N ARG A 128 -11.45 -15.01 -2.07
CA ARG A 128 -10.97 -14.67 -3.43
C ARG A 128 -9.72 -13.78 -3.42
N TRP A 129 -9.39 -13.21 -2.26
CA TRP A 129 -8.19 -12.39 -2.06
C TRP A 129 -6.96 -13.27 -1.83
N ASN A 130 -6.69 -14.18 -2.78
CA ASN A 130 -5.53 -15.08 -2.76
C ASN A 130 -4.77 -15.00 -4.09
N TYR A 131 -3.48 -15.31 -4.04
CA TYR A 131 -2.59 -15.17 -5.20
C TYR A 131 -3.09 -15.97 -6.41
N ASN A 132 -3.45 -17.24 -6.20
CA ASN A 132 -3.77 -18.16 -7.29
C ASN A 132 -5.00 -17.69 -8.08
N ASP A 133 -6.06 -17.26 -7.39
CA ASP A 133 -7.27 -16.77 -8.07
C ASP A 133 -6.97 -15.50 -8.86
N LEU A 134 -6.21 -14.58 -8.27
CA LEU A 134 -5.89 -13.28 -8.89
C LEU A 134 -5.03 -13.40 -10.15
N VAL A 135 -4.08 -14.34 -10.19
CA VAL A 135 -3.21 -14.53 -11.35
C VAL A 135 -3.78 -15.50 -12.37
N SER A 136 -4.76 -16.33 -11.99
CA SER A 136 -5.40 -17.30 -12.89
C SER A 136 -6.52 -16.68 -13.74
N VAL A 137 -7.13 -15.58 -13.30
CA VAL A 137 -8.19 -14.85 -14.05
C VAL A 137 -7.67 -14.20 -15.35
N GLY A 138 -6.35 -14.20 -15.58
CA GLY A 138 -5.71 -13.73 -16.81
C GLY A 138 -5.38 -14.81 -17.86
N LYS A 139 -5.85 -16.05 -17.70
CA LYS A 139 -5.68 -17.14 -18.69
C LYS A 139 -6.98 -17.51 -19.39
#